data_AF-A0A947J6D8-F1
#
_entry.id   AF-A0A947J6D8-F1
#
_cell.length_a   1.000
_cell.length_b   1.000
_cell.length_c   1.000
_cell.angle_alpha   90.00
_cell.angle_beta   90.00
_cell.angle_gamma   90.00
#
_symmetry.space_group_name_H-M   'P 1'
#
loop_
_entity.id
_entity.type
_entity.pdbx_description
1 polymer ?
#
loop_
_entity_poly.entity_id
_entity_poly.type
_entity_poly.pdbx_seq_one_letter_code
_entity_poly.pdbx_strand_id
1 'polypeptide(L)'
;MLVVKVLISVAVLLAAVEIAKRSPFWGALVIALPLTSMLAMVWLYWDTRDIARVNAFARDIFFLVPPSLLFFLPFVFEPRSHWPFWLNFTVGVVMAAGGMLGMRFMLK
;
A
#
# COMPACT_ATOMS: atom_id res chain seq x y z
N MET A 1 -11.77 -15.73 14.94
CA MET A 1 -11.51 -14.34 14.45
C MET A 1 -10.55 -14.30 13.27
N LEU A 2 -9.39 -14.97 13.33
CA LEU A 2 -8.37 -14.93 12.27
C LEU A 2 -8.92 -15.30 10.88
N VAL A 3 -9.68 -16.40 10.77
CA VAL A 3 -10.29 -16.84 9.50
C VAL A 3 -11.14 -15.73 8.86
N VAL A 4 -11.94 -15.02 9.67
CA VAL A 4 -12.77 -13.91 9.18
C VAL A 4 -11.92 -12.76 8.67
N LYS A 5 -10.85 -12.39 9.40
CA LYS A 5 -9.91 -11.34 8.97
C LYS A 5 -9.28 -11.71 7.63
N VAL A 6 -8.83 -12.96 7.48
CA VAL A 6 -8.24 -13.46 6.23
C VAL A 6 -9.25 -13.42 5.08
N LEU A 7 -10.47 -13.93 5.28
CA LEU A 7 -11.50 -13.96 4.23
C LEU A 7 -11.85 -12.56 3.75
N ILE A 8 -12.03 -11.59 4.66
CA ILE A 8 -12.33 -10.21 4.30
C ILE A 8 -11.16 -9.57 3.55
N SER A 9 -9.93 -9.71 4.05
CA SER A 9 -8.74 -9.14 3.41
C SER A 9 -8.52 -9.71 2.01
N VAL A 10 -8.65 -11.02 1.83
CA VAL A 10 -8.51 -11.68 0.52
C VAL A 10 -9.65 -11.26 -0.41
N ALA A 11 -10.89 -11.20 0.07
CA ALA A 11 -12.02 -10.76 -0.74
C ALA A 11 -11.83 -9.34 -1.29
N VAL A 12 -11.35 -8.40 -0.46
CA VAL A 12 -11.06 -7.02 -0.89
C VAL A 12 -9.95 -6.99 -1.94
N LEU A 13 -8.86 -7.73 -1.72
CA LEU A 13 -7.75 -7.81 -2.69
C LEU A 13 -8.22 -8.38 -4.03
N LEU A 14 -8.94 -9.50 -4.02
CA LEU A 14 -9.43 -10.15 -5.23
C LEU A 14 -10.44 -9.28 -5.98
N ALA A 15 -11.32 -8.58 -5.27
CA ALA A 15 -12.24 -7.62 -5.87
C ALA A 15 -11.49 -6.49 -6.58
N ALA A 16 -10.48 -5.89 -5.95
CA ALA A 16 -9.67 -4.85 -6.55
C ALA A 16 -8.95 -5.33 -7.82
N VAL A 17 -8.37 -6.54 -7.79
CA VAL A 17 -7.72 -7.17 -8.94
C VAL A 17 -8.71 -7.43 -10.09
N GLU A 18 -9.91 -7.93 -9.78
CA GLU A 18 -10.93 -8.22 -10.79
C GLU A 18 -11.46 -6.93 -11.45
N ILE A 19 -11.62 -5.85 -10.68
CA ILE A 19 -11.97 -4.54 -11.24
C ILE A 19 -10.86 -4.04 -12.16
N ALA A 20 -9.59 -4.16 -11.76
CA ALA A 20 -8.45 -3.73 -12.57
C ALA A 20 -8.31 -4.48 -13.90
N LYS A 21 -8.65 -5.78 -13.93
CA LYS A 21 -8.68 -6.58 -15.18
C LYS A 21 -9.75 -6.07 -16.16
N ARG A 22 -10.88 -5.59 -15.66
CA ARG A 22 -12.02 -5.13 -16.48
C ARG A 22 -11.90 -3.67 -16.89
N SER A 23 -11.37 -2.83 -16.00
CA SER A 23 -11.16 -1.41 -16.23
C SER A 23 -9.90 -0.92 -15.51
N PRO A 24 -8.83 -0.58 -16.25
CA PRO A 24 -7.58 -0.11 -15.64
C PRO A 24 -7.76 1.13 -14.75
N PHE A 25 -8.57 2.10 -15.19
CA PHE A 25 -8.81 3.34 -14.45
C PHE A 25 -9.55 3.09 -13.12
N TRP A 26 -10.68 2.37 -13.17
CA TRP A 26 -11.45 2.06 -11.96
C TRP A 26 -10.68 1.12 -11.02
N GLY A 27 -9.90 0.20 -11.57
CA GLY A 27 -9.01 -0.64 -10.76
C GLY A 27 -7.94 0.17 -10.03
N ALA A 28 -7.30 1.11 -10.74
CA ALA A 28 -6.32 2.01 -10.15
C ALA A 28 -6.96 2.87 -9.04
N LEU A 29 -8.18 3.38 -9.24
CA LEU A 29 -8.89 4.14 -8.22
C LEU A 29 -9.14 3.31 -6.95
N VAL A 30 -9.62 2.07 -7.09
CA VAL A 30 -9.88 1.17 -5.96
C VAL A 30 -8.59 0.79 -5.23
N ILE A 31 -7.51 0.51 -5.97
CA ILE A 31 -6.20 0.15 -5.39
C ILE A 31 -5.53 1.36 -4.73
N ALA A 32 -5.76 2.57 -5.23
CA ALA A 32 -5.23 3.80 -4.64
C ALA A 32 -5.90 4.15 -3.30
N LEU A 33 -7.10 3.63 -3.03
CA LEU A 33 -7.71 3.75 -1.70
C LEU A 33 -6.86 2.99 -0.67
N PRO A 34 -6.68 3.52 0.55
CA PRO A 34 -5.89 2.88 1.60
C PRO A 34 -6.67 1.72 2.27
N LEU A 35 -7.28 0.83 1.48
CA LEU A 35 -8.18 -0.23 1.97
C LEU A 35 -7.49 -1.17 2.96
N THR A 36 -6.23 -1.52 2.70
CA THR A 36 -5.43 -2.35 3.61
C THR A 36 -5.18 -1.65 4.94
N SER A 37 -4.83 -0.36 4.91
CA SER A 37 -4.63 0.46 6.11
C SER A 37 -5.94 0.64 6.89
N MET A 38 -7.06 0.89 6.21
CA MET A 38 -8.39 1.01 6.83
C MET A 38 -8.77 -0.30 7.54
N LEU A 39 -8.61 -1.45 6.88
CA LEU A 39 -8.87 -2.75 7.50
C LEU A 39 -7.94 -2.99 8.69
N ALA A 40 -6.63 -2.72 8.55
CA ALA A 40 -5.67 -2.89 9.63
C ALA A 40 -6.01 -2.02 10.85
N MET A 41 -6.43 -0.77 10.64
CA MET A 41 -6.87 0.13 11.72
C MET A 41 -8.13 -0.39 12.42
N VAL A 42 -9.12 -0.88 11.67
CA VAL A 42 -10.35 -1.48 12.24
C VAL A 42 -9.99 -2.70 13.09
N TRP A 43 -9.13 -3.59 12.58
CA TRP A 43 -8.71 -4.77 13.32
C TRP A 43 -7.87 -4.42 14.55
N LEU A 44 -6.96 -3.45 14.43
CA LEU A 44 -6.14 -2.97 15.54
C LEU A 44 -7.03 -2.37 16.65
N TYR A 45 -8.01 -1.55 16.28
CA TYR A 45 -8.98 -1.02 17.23
C TYR A 45 -9.80 -2.14 17.88
N TRP A 46 -10.27 -3.11 17.09
CA TRP A 46 -11.06 -4.22 17.60
C TRP A 46 -10.30 -5.05 18.63
N ASP A 47 -9.02 -5.33 18.37
CA ASP A 47 -8.16 -6.17 19.20
C ASP A 47 -7.66 -5.44 20.46
N THR A 48 -7.41 -4.14 20.39
CA THR A 48 -6.76 -3.39 21.48
C THR A 48 -7.68 -2.43 22.22
N ARG A 49 -8.76 -1.96 21.56
CA ARG A 49 -9.61 -0.84 22.00
C ARG A 49 -8.82 0.45 22.32
N ASP A 50 -7.60 0.57 21.83
CA ASP A 50 -6.70 1.69 22.10
C ASP A 50 -6.72 2.70 20.95
N ILE A 51 -7.42 3.81 21.18
CA ILE A 51 -7.56 4.90 20.20
C ILE A 51 -6.21 5.62 19.98
N ALA A 52 -5.38 5.76 21.03
CA ALA A 52 -4.09 6.43 20.90
C ALA A 52 -3.16 5.64 19.96
N ARG A 53 -3.17 4.30 20.10
CA ARG A 53 -2.43 3.40 19.22
C ARG A 53 -2.91 3.42 17.78
N VAL A 54 -4.23 3.45 17.56
CA VAL A 54 -4.81 3.55 16.21
C VAL A 54 -4.46 4.90 15.57
N ASN A 55 -4.51 6.00 16.33
CA ASN A 55 -4.15 7.34 15.84
C ASN A 55 -2.66 7.45 15.51
N ALA A 56 -1.79 6.87 16.35
CA ALA A 56 -0.35 6.81 16.06
C ALA A 56 -0.10 6.02 14.77
N PHE A 57 -0.73 4.86 14.62
CA PHE A 57 -0.62 4.05 13.40
C PHE A 57 -1.10 4.80 12.14
N ALA A 58 -2.21 5.53 12.23
CA ALA A 58 -2.71 6.36 11.13
C ALA A 58 -1.73 7.47 10.73
N ARG A 59 -1.09 8.12 11.72
CA ARG A 59 -0.07 9.16 11.48
C ARG A 59 1.17 8.57 10.81
N ASP A 60 1.64 7.41 11.28
CA ASP A 60 2.78 6.72 10.67
C ASP A 60 2.49 6.37 9.21
N ILE A 61 1.31 5.83 8.92
CA ILE A 61 0.86 5.54 7.55
C ILE A 61 0.86 6.82 6.70
N PHE A 62 0.30 7.92 7.20
CA PHE A 62 0.24 9.19 6.46
C PHE A 62 1.62 9.64 5.98
N PHE A 63 2.63 9.54 6.84
CA PHE A 63 4.00 9.88 6.49
C PHE A 63 4.66 8.84 5.58
N LEU A 64 4.40 7.54 5.78
CA LEU A 64 5.00 6.46 4.98
C LEU A 64 4.38 6.29 3.59
N VAL A 65 3.18 6.83 3.33
CA VAL A 65 2.55 6.76 2.00
C VAL A 65 3.36 7.52 0.93
N PRO A 66 3.75 8.80 1.11
CA PRO A 66 4.60 9.51 0.15
C PRO A 66 5.88 8.76 -0.30
N PRO A 67 6.76 8.23 0.58
CA PRO A 67 7.92 7.47 0.13
C PRO A 67 7.54 6.12 -0.50
N SER A 68 6.39 5.52 -0.16
CA SER A 68 5.91 4.31 -0.84
C SER A 68 5.58 4.56 -2.31
N LEU A 69 5.23 5.80 -2.70
CA LEU A 69 4.96 6.17 -4.09
C LEU A 69 6.20 6.03 -5.00
N LEU A 70 7.42 6.02 -4.43
CA LEU A 70 8.64 5.77 -5.18
C LEU A 70 8.63 4.41 -5.89
N PHE A 71 7.83 3.45 -5.40
CA PHE A 71 7.61 2.17 -6.07
C PHE A 71 7.13 2.32 -7.52
N PHE A 72 6.29 3.32 -7.80
CA PHE A 72 5.69 3.50 -9.12
C PHE A 72 6.64 4.19 -10.11
N LEU A 73 7.75 4.75 -9.64
CA LEU A 73 8.61 5.61 -10.46
C LEU A 73 9.20 4.89 -11.68
N PRO A 74 9.72 3.65 -11.59
CA PRO A 74 10.22 2.92 -12.77
C PRO A 74 9.12 2.67 -13.81
N PHE A 75 7.87 2.45 -13.38
CA PHE A 75 6.74 2.24 -14.27
C PHE A 75 6.32 3.52 -14.98
N VAL A 76 6.41 4.69 -14.33
CA VAL A 76 6.17 6.00 -14.95
C VAL A 76 7.20 6.29 -16.05
N PHE A 77 8.44 5.81 -15.89
CA PHE A 77 9.53 5.99 -16.86
C PHE A 77 9.67 4.87 -17.89
N GLU A 78 8.83 3.83 -17.81
CA GLU A 78 8.86 2.68 -18.71
C GLU A 78 8.87 3.04 -20.20
N PRO A 79 8.13 4.06 -20.69
CA PRO A 79 8.15 4.42 -22.11
C PRO A 79 9.52 4.85 -22.65
N ARG A 80 10.46 5.18 -21.76
CA ARG A 80 11.85 5.56 -22.11
C ARG A 80 12.86 4.47 -21.77
N SER A 81 12.63 3.69 -20.71
CA SER A 81 13.60 2.69 -20.24
C SER A 81 13.47 1.35 -20.97
N HIS A 82 12.26 1.00 -21.45
CA HIS A 82 11.93 -0.30 -22.05
C HIS A 82 12.34 -1.51 -21.17
N TRP A 83 12.40 -1.31 -19.84
CA TRP A 83 12.75 -2.37 -18.90
C TRP A 83 11.64 -3.42 -18.80
N PRO A 84 11.98 -4.71 -18.67
CA PRO A 84 10.98 -5.74 -18.45
C PRO A 84 10.28 -5.53 -17.09
N PHE A 85 9.04 -6.00 -16.99
CA PHE A 85 8.19 -5.83 -15.80
C PHE A 85 8.90 -6.15 -14.48
N TRP A 86 9.57 -7.31 -14.40
CA TRP A 86 10.25 -7.74 -13.17
C TRP A 86 11.39 -6.81 -12.76
N LEU A 87 12.07 -6.19 -13.72
CA LEU A 87 13.09 -5.19 -13.41
C LEU A 87 12.45 -3.91 -12.85
N ASN A 88 11.41 -3.37 -13.51
CA ASN A 88 10.66 -2.22 -12.97
C ASN A 88 10.11 -2.49 -11.57
N PHE A 89 9.58 -3.69 -11.33
CA PHE A 89 9.04 -4.09 -10.04
C PHE A 89 10.11 -4.13 -8.95
N THR A 90 11.23 -4.83 -9.18
CA THR A 90 12.32 -4.95 -8.20
C THR A 90 12.96 -3.60 -7.89
N VAL A 91 13.24 -2.78 -8.90
CA VAL A 91 13.76 -1.42 -8.71
C VAL A 91 12.76 -0.59 -7.91
N GLY A 92 11.47 -0.67 -8.22
CA GLY A 92 10.42 0.03 -7.46
C GLY A 92 10.42 -0.37 -5.98
N VAL A 93 10.50 -1.67 -5.68
CA VAL A 93 10.58 -2.16 -4.30
C VAL A 93 11.81 -1.59 -3.58
N VAL A 94 12.98 -1.60 -4.23
CA VAL A 94 14.22 -1.05 -3.66
C VAL A 94 14.08 0.45 -3.40
N MET A 95 13.51 1.20 -4.33
CA MET A 95 13.29 2.64 -4.20
C MET A 95 12.33 2.98 -3.06
N ALA A 96 11.21 2.25 -2.95
CA ALA A 96 10.25 2.43 -1.88
C ALA A 96 10.86 2.09 -0.51
N ALA A 97 11.56 0.96 -0.40
CA ALA A 97 12.26 0.57 0.82
C ALA A 97 13.32 1.61 1.21
N GLY A 98 14.13 2.08 0.25
CA GLY A 98 15.11 3.14 0.47
C GLY A 98 14.47 4.45 0.95
N GLY A 99 13.37 4.87 0.33
CA GLY A 99 12.63 6.07 0.73
C GLY A 99 12.03 5.96 2.12
N MET A 100 11.39 4.82 2.45
CA MET A 100 10.85 4.58 3.78
C MET A 100 11.95 4.55 4.86
N LEU A 101 13.08 3.89 4.56
CA LEU A 101 14.24 3.88 5.44
C LEU A 101 14.86 5.27 5.62
N GLY A 102 14.88 6.10 4.57
CA GLY A 102 15.28 7.50 4.65
C GLY A 102 14.36 8.31 5.55
N MET A 103 13.05 8.15 5.39
CA MET A 103 12.05 8.89 6.15
C MET A 103 12.07 8.58 7.65
N ARG A 104 12.47 7.36 8.06
CA ARG A 104 12.65 7.02 9.49
C ARG A 104 13.65 7.94 10.20
N PHE A 105 14.60 8.55 9.47
CA PHE A 105 15.57 9.48 10.04
C PHE A 105 15.02 10.89 10.17
N MET A 106 13.97 11.23 9.40
CA MET A 106 13.30 12.53 9.43
C MET A 106 12.14 12.60 10.43
N LEU A 107 11.58 11.44 10.80
CA LEU A 107 10.50 11.31 11.79
C LEU A 107 11.00 11.13 13.25
N LYS A 108 12.29 11.38 13.50
CA LYS A 108 12.87 11.49 14.84
C LYS A 108 12.84 12.93 15.32
#